data_AF-A0A920PL85-F1
#
_entry.id   AF-A0A920PL85-F1
#
_cell.length_a   1.000
_cell.length_b   1.000
_cell.length_c   1.000
_cell.angle_alpha   90.00
_cell.angle_beta   90.00
_cell.angle_gamma   90.00
#
_symmetry.space_group_name_H-M   'P 1'
#
loop_
_entity.id
_entity.type
_entity.pdbx_description
1 polymer ?
#
loop_
_entity_poly.entity_id
_entity_poly.type
_entity_poly.pdbx_seq_one_letter_code
_entity_poly.pdbx_strand_id
1 'polypeptide(L)'
;MSGQVDAVIGAYRNFELNQMEIEGVGGRCFYLEEEGLPPYDELIYIANRTEHNQDAIRRFLNATEKATQYIVNHPQKSWEIFSSTAKELQDELNRKAWTDTLPRFALRPAALDAGRYRNMEAFLNSAGLISEIKPVEALAIDVTRE
;
A
#
# COMPACT_ATOMS: atom_id res chain seq x y z
N MET A 1 -10.88 20.89 8.92
CA MET A 1 -9.53 21.34 8.43
C MET A 1 -9.16 22.74 8.93
N SER A 2 -7.87 23.04 9.18
CA SER A 2 -7.41 24.30 9.80
C SER A 2 -7.15 25.48 8.85
N GLY A 3 -6.95 25.22 7.55
CA GLY A 3 -6.62 26.25 6.55
C GLY A 3 -5.19 26.80 6.61
N GLN A 4 -4.27 26.12 7.30
CA GLN A 4 -2.87 26.57 7.44
C GLN A 4 -1.98 26.24 6.23
N VAL A 5 -2.43 25.35 5.34
CA VAL A 5 -1.73 24.95 4.11
C VAL A 5 -2.74 24.81 2.98
N ASP A 6 -2.31 25.07 1.74
CA ASP A 6 -3.15 24.97 0.55
C ASP A 6 -3.20 23.55 -0.04
N ALA A 7 -2.19 22.72 0.23
CA ALA A 7 -2.08 21.34 -0.26
C ALA A 7 -1.23 20.47 0.69
N VAL A 8 -1.41 19.16 0.61
CA VAL A 8 -0.65 18.16 1.39
C VAL A 8 -0.12 17.05 0.49
N ILE A 9 1.00 16.45 0.90
CA ILE A 9 1.55 15.20 0.36
C ILE A 9 1.58 14.16 1.48
N GLY A 10 1.28 12.90 1.15
CA GLY A 10 1.10 11.81 2.13
C GLY A 10 -0.36 11.50 2.48
N ALA A 11 -1.30 12.28 1.94
CA ALA A 11 -2.72 11.94 1.96
C ALA A 11 -3.02 10.80 1.00
N TYR A 12 -3.78 9.82 1.48
CA TYR A 12 -4.24 8.65 0.77
C TYR A 12 -5.55 8.92 0.03
N ARG A 13 -5.59 8.54 -1.25
CA ARG A 13 -6.79 8.71 -2.10
C ARG A 13 -8.03 7.95 -1.60
N ASN A 14 -7.84 6.92 -0.77
CA ASN A 14 -8.90 6.13 -0.14
C ASN A 14 -9.31 6.65 1.25
N PHE A 15 -8.61 7.63 1.85
CA PHE A 15 -8.89 8.10 3.21
C PHE A 15 -9.19 9.60 3.26
N GLU A 16 -8.24 10.46 2.93
CA GLU A 16 -8.37 11.90 3.10
C GLU A 16 -9.42 12.52 2.17
N LEU A 17 -9.61 12.00 0.95
CA LEU A 17 -10.71 12.45 0.09
C LEU A 17 -12.08 12.16 0.70
N ASN A 18 -12.25 10.98 1.32
CA ASN A 18 -13.46 10.63 2.05
C ASN A 18 -13.65 11.54 3.29
N GLN A 19 -12.58 11.82 4.03
CA GLN A 19 -12.63 12.73 5.18
C GLN A 19 -13.04 14.15 4.76
N MET A 20 -12.47 14.65 3.66
CA MET A 20 -12.82 15.97 3.12
C MET A 20 -14.29 16.05 2.73
N GLU A 21 -14.82 15.02 2.04
CA GLU A 21 -16.24 14.92 1.69
C GLU A 21 -17.13 14.96 2.95
N ILE A 22 -16.80 14.18 3.98
CA ILE A 22 -17.53 14.13 5.26
C ILE A 22 -17.52 15.50 5.96
N GLU A 23 -16.40 16.23 5.90
CA GLU A 23 -16.28 17.58 6.45
C GLU A 23 -16.95 18.66 5.56
N GLY A 24 -17.52 18.30 4.41
CA GLY A 24 -18.14 19.23 3.47
C GLY A 24 -17.12 20.12 2.74
N VAL A 25 -15.86 19.69 2.65
CA VAL A 25 -14.79 20.40 1.96
C VAL A 25 -14.46 19.69 0.65
N GLY A 26 -14.49 20.41 -0.47
CA GLY A 26 -14.09 19.86 -1.75
C GLY A 26 -12.59 19.54 -1.79
N GLY A 27 -12.24 18.33 -2.23
CA GLY A 27 -10.86 17.89 -2.41
C GLY A 27 -10.57 17.46 -3.84
N ARG A 28 -9.35 17.70 -4.30
CA ARG A 28 -8.82 17.19 -5.56
C ARG A 28 -7.52 16.44 -5.28
N CYS A 29 -7.45 15.18 -5.67
CA CYS A 29 -6.22 14.40 -5.62
C CYS A 29 -5.49 14.53 -6.97
N PHE A 30 -4.18 14.74 -6.90
CA PHE A 30 -3.28 14.55 -8.03
C PHE A 30 -2.72 13.13 -7.93
N TYR A 31 -2.95 12.32 -8.95
CA TYR A 31 -2.43 10.97 -8.98
C TYR A 31 -0.98 11.02 -9.42
N LEU A 32 -0.06 10.72 -8.51
CA LEU A 32 1.38 10.89 -8.74
C LEU A 32 1.87 10.14 -9.98
N GLU A 33 1.25 8.99 -10.27
CA GLU A 33 1.53 8.19 -11.46
C GLU A 33 1.16 8.89 -12.79
N GLU A 34 0.21 9.82 -12.76
CA GLU A 34 -0.17 10.65 -13.90
C GLU A 34 0.72 11.90 -14.02
N GLU A 35 1.42 12.25 -12.94
CA GLU A 35 2.31 13.42 -12.84
C GLU A 35 3.80 13.04 -12.99
N GLY A 36 4.09 11.84 -13.50
CA GLY A 36 5.44 11.40 -13.88
C GLY A 36 6.18 10.55 -12.83
N LEU A 37 5.56 10.24 -11.69
CA LEU A 37 6.13 9.30 -10.74
C LEU A 37 5.91 7.85 -11.24
N PRO A 38 6.94 6.99 -11.34
CA PRO A 38 6.72 5.60 -11.70
C PRO A 38 5.81 4.91 -10.68
N PRO A 39 4.91 4.00 -11.09
CA PRO A 39 4.14 3.20 -10.14
C PRO A 39 5.06 2.43 -9.17
N TYR A 40 4.69 2.39 -7.90
CA TYR A 40 5.41 1.69 -6.83
C TYR A 40 4.44 1.00 -5.87
N ASP A 41 4.97 0.12 -5.02
CA ASP A 41 4.19 -0.51 -3.96
C ASP A 41 4.14 0.42 -2.75
N GLU A 42 2.97 1.05 -2.52
CA GLU A 42 2.78 2.05 -1.45
C GLU A 42 3.07 1.49 -0.06
N LEU A 43 2.62 0.25 0.21
CA LEU A 43 2.87 -0.46 1.46
C LEU A 43 3.40 -1.86 1.17
N ILE A 44 4.51 -2.20 1.82
CA ILE A 44 5.17 -3.50 1.71
C ILE A 44 5.47 -4.08 3.09
N TYR A 45 5.56 -5.41 3.18
CA TYR A 45 6.13 -6.07 4.34
C TYR A 45 7.65 -6.03 4.26
N ILE A 46 8.29 -5.67 5.36
CA ILE A 46 9.75 -5.68 5.50
C ILE A 46 10.16 -6.71 6.57
N ALA A 47 11.31 -7.33 6.34
CA ALA A 47 11.93 -8.24 7.29
C ALA A 47 13.41 -7.89 7.45
N ASN A 48 14.00 -8.26 8.58
CA ASN A 48 15.42 -8.04 8.82
C ASN A 48 16.24 -8.85 7.79
N ARG A 49 17.21 -8.20 7.13
CA ARG A 49 18.00 -8.82 6.07
C ARG A 49 18.86 -10.00 6.54
N THR A 50 19.38 -9.97 7.77
CA THR A 50 20.32 -10.98 8.28
C THR A 50 19.67 -11.94 9.25
N GLU A 51 18.74 -11.46 10.07
CA GLU A 51 18.05 -12.23 11.09
C GLU A 51 16.60 -12.48 10.66
N HIS A 52 16.41 -13.33 9.66
CA HIS A 52 15.09 -13.76 9.22
C HIS A 52 14.99 -15.26 9.05
N ASN A 53 13.75 -15.75 9.17
CA ASN A 53 13.41 -17.13 8.85
C ASN A 53 12.61 -17.14 7.54
N GLN A 54 13.25 -17.56 6.45
CA GLN A 54 12.65 -17.58 5.11
C GLN A 54 11.39 -18.47 5.04
N ASP A 55 11.40 -19.62 5.72
CA ASP A 55 10.22 -20.50 5.77
C ASP A 55 9.05 -19.83 6.49
N ALA A 56 9.31 -19.17 7.62
CA ALA A 56 8.28 -18.43 8.35
C ALA A 56 7.69 -17.29 7.51
N ILE A 57 8.53 -16.53 6.80
CA ILE A 57 8.10 -15.46 5.90
C ILE A 57 7.22 -16.01 4.77
N ARG A 58 7.65 -17.10 4.12
CA ARG A 58 6.89 -17.76 3.05
C ARG A 58 5.53 -18.25 3.55
N ARG A 59 5.46 -18.81 4.75
CA ARG A 59 4.20 -19.24 5.38
C ARG A 59 3.30 -18.06 5.76
N PHE A 60 3.88 -16.97 6.26
CA PHE A 60 3.17 -15.72 6.55
C PHE A 60 2.53 -15.13 5.29
N LEU A 61 3.31 -14.97 4.21
CA LEU A 61 2.80 -14.41 2.96
C LEU A 61 1.71 -15.29 2.33
N ASN A 62 1.83 -16.62 2.43
CA ASN A 62 0.76 -17.54 2.03
C ASN A 62 -0.54 -17.34 2.84
N ALA A 63 -0.43 -17.06 4.15
CA ALA A 63 -1.60 -16.77 4.98
C ALA A 63 -2.23 -15.42 4.58
N THR A 64 -1.40 -14.41 4.33
CA THR A 64 -1.85 -13.11 3.81
C THR A 64 -2.54 -13.24 2.47
N GLU A 65 -2.02 -14.05 1.55
CA GLU A 65 -2.66 -14.29 0.25
C GLU A 65 -4.05 -14.89 0.40
N LYS A 66 -4.20 -15.90 1.28
CA LYS A 66 -5.51 -16.48 1.61
C LYS A 66 -6.46 -15.45 2.22
N ALA A 67 -5.95 -14.56 3.08
CA ALA A 67 -6.74 -13.48 3.66
C ALA A 67 -7.22 -12.51 2.56
N THR A 68 -6.34 -12.08 1.66
CA THR A 68 -6.71 -11.21 0.52
C THR A 68 -7.74 -11.87 -0.38
N GLN A 69 -7.57 -13.14 -0.73
CA GLN A 69 -8.53 -13.90 -1.51
C GLN A 69 -9.91 -13.95 -0.83
N TYR A 70 -9.93 -14.17 0.49
CA TYR A 70 -11.17 -14.15 1.27
C TYR A 70 -11.82 -12.76 1.26
N ILE A 71 -11.04 -11.70 1.47
CA ILE A 71 -11.51 -10.31 1.48
C ILE A 71 -12.18 -9.95 0.15
N VAL A 72 -11.55 -10.30 -0.98
CA VAL A 72 -12.10 -10.01 -2.31
C VAL A 72 -13.39 -10.80 -2.58
N ASN A 73 -13.46 -12.06 -2.15
CA ASN A 73 -14.63 -12.91 -2.37
C ASN A 73 -15.78 -12.64 -1.39
N HIS A 74 -15.48 -12.06 -0.22
CA HIS A 74 -16.45 -11.84 0.86
C HIS A 74 -16.31 -10.44 1.50
N PRO A 75 -16.37 -9.34 0.71
CA PRO A 75 -15.98 -8.01 1.17
C PRO A 75 -16.79 -7.50 2.36
N GLN A 76 -18.10 -7.81 2.41
CA GLN A 76 -18.97 -7.42 3.51
C GLN A 76 -18.65 -8.19 4.80
N LYS A 77 -18.44 -9.51 4.71
CA LYS A 77 -18.06 -10.33 5.89
C LYS A 77 -16.68 -9.94 6.41
N SER A 78 -15.76 -9.64 5.50
CA SER A 78 -14.42 -9.17 5.86
C SER A 78 -14.43 -7.79 6.50
N TRP A 79 -15.31 -6.89 6.06
CA TRP A 79 -15.56 -5.63 6.76
C TRP A 79 -16.04 -5.89 8.20
N GLU A 80 -17.05 -6.74 8.39
CA GLU A 80 -17.58 -7.07 9.72
C GLU A 80 -16.50 -7.65 10.64
N ILE A 81 -15.64 -8.54 10.13
CA ILE A 81 -14.50 -9.07 10.88
C ILE A 81 -13.53 -7.93 11.24
N PHE A 82 -13.10 -7.14 10.25
CA PHE A 82 -12.15 -6.04 10.45
C PHE A 82 -12.68 -4.99 11.44
N SER A 83 -13.88 -4.46 11.22
CA SER A 83 -14.47 -3.41 12.06
C SER A 83 -14.83 -3.88 13.46
N SER A 84 -14.94 -5.20 13.70
CA SER A 84 -15.16 -5.75 15.04
C SER A 84 -13.91 -5.71 15.94
N THR A 85 -12.72 -5.51 15.37
CA THR A 85 -11.46 -5.55 16.12
C THR A 85 -11.25 -4.32 17.02
N ALA A 86 -11.86 -3.19 16.66
CA ALA A 86 -11.80 -1.94 17.43
C ALA A 86 -13.05 -1.09 17.16
N LYS A 87 -13.56 -0.41 18.19
CA LYS A 87 -14.80 0.41 18.06
C LYS A 87 -14.58 1.61 17.14
N GLU A 88 -13.36 2.13 17.12
CA GLU A 88 -12.91 3.27 16.34
C GLU A 88 -12.97 2.99 14.83
N LEU A 89 -12.99 1.71 14.42
CA LEU A 89 -13.14 1.33 13.01
C LEU A 89 -14.60 1.36 12.53
N GLN A 90 -15.57 1.55 13.43
CA GLN A 90 -17.00 1.48 13.14
C GLN A 90 -17.59 2.86 12.83
N ASP A 91 -16.86 3.67 12.05
CA ASP A 91 -17.30 4.98 11.62
C ASP A 91 -17.56 5.04 10.11
N GLU A 92 -18.12 6.17 9.67
CA GLU A 92 -18.41 6.40 8.26
C GLU A 92 -17.14 6.47 7.40
N LEU A 93 -16.07 7.07 7.93
CA LEU A 93 -14.81 7.23 7.23
C LEU A 93 -14.20 5.87 6.87
N ASN A 94 -14.05 4.98 7.85
CA ASN A 94 -13.49 3.65 7.66
C ASN A 94 -14.36 2.79 6.74
N ARG A 95 -15.69 2.92 6.81
CA ARG A 95 -16.61 2.21 5.89
C ARG A 95 -16.43 2.65 4.44
N LYS A 96 -16.31 3.97 4.19
CA LYS A 96 -16.01 4.51 2.85
C LYS A 96 -14.62 4.06 2.40
N ALA A 97 -13.62 4.26 3.25
CA ALA A 97 -12.24 3.88 2.96
C ALA A 97 -12.06 2.39 2.68
N TRP A 98 -12.78 1.51 3.39
CA TRP A 98 -12.77 0.07 3.12
C TRP A 98 -13.12 -0.23 1.66
N THR A 99 -14.22 0.35 1.18
CA THR A 99 -14.70 0.17 -0.19
C THR A 99 -13.64 0.61 -1.21
N ASP A 100 -13.00 1.75 -0.97
CA ASP A 100 -11.96 2.30 -1.86
C ASP A 100 -10.62 1.56 -1.77
N THR A 101 -10.38 0.87 -0.64
CA THR A 101 -9.15 0.09 -0.40
C THR A 101 -9.23 -1.29 -1.03
N LEU A 102 -10.42 -1.91 -1.11
CA LEU A 102 -10.61 -3.25 -1.70
C LEU A 102 -9.89 -3.45 -3.06
N PRO A 103 -10.04 -2.57 -4.06
CA PRO A 103 -9.36 -2.74 -5.35
C PRO A 103 -7.84 -2.49 -5.30
N ARG A 104 -7.31 -2.04 -4.15
CA ARG A 104 -5.89 -1.69 -3.96
C ARG A 104 -5.09 -2.76 -3.24
N PHE A 105 -5.73 -3.81 -2.71
CA PHE A 105 -5.00 -4.94 -2.13
C PHE A 105 -4.19 -5.69 -3.20
N ALA A 106 -2.96 -6.06 -2.85
CA ALA A 106 -2.15 -6.95 -3.68
C ALA A 106 -2.73 -8.37 -3.65
N LEU A 107 -3.26 -8.84 -4.78
CA LEU A 107 -3.83 -10.20 -4.91
C LEU A 107 -2.78 -11.32 -4.78
N ARG A 108 -1.50 -10.98 -4.91
CA ARG A 108 -0.36 -11.89 -4.82
C ARG A 108 0.70 -11.24 -3.92
N PRO A 109 0.54 -11.25 -2.58
CA PRO A 109 1.40 -10.49 -1.66
C PRO A 109 2.85 -10.98 -1.62
N ALA A 110 3.13 -12.19 -2.09
CA ALA A 110 4.50 -12.70 -2.24
C ALA A 110 5.16 -12.34 -3.58
N ALA A 111 4.40 -11.82 -4.56
CA ALA A 111 4.94 -11.53 -5.88
C ALA A 111 5.87 -10.32 -5.84
N LEU A 112 7.10 -10.51 -6.34
CA LEU A 112 8.08 -9.44 -6.49
C LEU A 112 8.15 -8.97 -7.94
N ASP A 113 7.73 -7.73 -8.19
CA ASP A 113 7.93 -7.08 -9.48
C ASP A 113 9.29 -6.35 -9.50
N ALA A 114 10.35 -7.07 -9.88
CA ALA A 114 11.69 -6.50 -9.99
C ALA A 114 11.77 -5.31 -10.98
N GLY A 115 10.87 -5.22 -11.97
CA GLY A 115 10.82 -4.09 -12.89
C GLY A 115 10.39 -2.81 -12.20
N ARG A 116 9.40 -2.90 -11.30
CA ARG A 116 8.93 -1.77 -10.48
C ARG A 116 10.03 -1.15 -9.63
N TYR A 117 10.81 -1.99 -8.95
CA TYR A 117 11.96 -1.54 -8.14
C TYR A 117 13.01 -0.83 -8.99
N ARG A 118 13.39 -1.41 -10.14
CA ARG A 118 14.36 -0.79 -11.06
C ARG A 118 13.88 0.55 -11.60
N ASN A 119 12.62 0.65 -12.00
CA ASN A 119 12.06 1.88 -12.55
C ASN A 119 12.04 2.99 -11.49
N MET A 120 11.67 2.67 -10.26
CA MET A 120 11.68 3.62 -9.16
C MET A 120 13.11 4.06 -8.81
N GLU A 121 14.08 3.14 -8.67
CA GLU A 121 15.48 3.54 -8.44
C GLU A 121 16.04 4.41 -9.57
N ALA A 122 15.74 4.09 -10.83
CA ALA A 122 16.17 4.91 -11.96
C ALA A 122 15.58 6.33 -11.89
N PHE A 123 14.29 6.45 -11.55
CA PHE A 123 13.66 7.75 -11.32
C PHE A 123 14.34 8.51 -10.18
N LEU A 124 14.50 7.88 -9.01
CA LEU A 124 15.14 8.49 -7.84
C LEU A 124 16.57 8.95 -8.15
N ASN A 125 17.33 8.17 -8.91
CA ASN A 125 18.69 8.55 -9.32
C ASN A 125 18.69 9.72 -10.30
N SER A 126 17.80 9.69 -11.31
CA SER A 126 17.68 10.78 -12.28
C SER A 126 17.24 12.10 -11.63
N ALA A 127 16.44 12.02 -10.56
CA ALA A 127 16.02 13.16 -9.75
C ALA A 127 17.08 13.61 -8.72
N GLY A 128 18.23 12.92 -8.64
CA GLY A 128 19.30 13.25 -7.70
C GLY A 128 19.02 12.88 -6.24
N LEU A 129 18.01 12.05 -5.96
CA LEU A 129 17.63 11.63 -4.60
C LEU A 129 18.49 10.49 -4.06
N ILE A 130 19.11 9.71 -4.95
CA ILE A 130 20.08 8.66 -4.62
C ILE A 130 21.32 8.77 -5.51
N SER A 131 22.48 8.44 -4.95
CA SER A 131 23.78 8.56 -5.63
C SER A 131 24.13 7.37 -6.53
N GLU A 132 23.52 6.21 -6.29
CA GLU A 132 23.77 4.98 -7.03
C GLU A 132 22.48 4.15 -7.15
N ILE A 133 22.37 3.40 -8.24
CA ILE A 133 21.29 2.42 -8.45
C ILE A 133 21.81 1.06 -7.97
N LYS A 134 21.01 0.36 -7.16
CA LYS A 134 21.37 -0.96 -6.64
C LYS A 134 20.76 -2.08 -7.50
N PRO A 135 21.36 -3.28 -7.50
CA PRO A 135 20.65 -4.45 -8.00
C PRO A 135 19.44 -4.75 -7.11
N VAL A 136 18.35 -5.27 -7.68
CA VAL A 136 17.10 -5.54 -6.93
C VAL A 136 17.35 -6.52 -5.78
N GLU A 137 18.30 -7.43 -5.94
CA GLU A 137 18.70 -8.42 -4.93
C GLU A 137 19.34 -7.76 -3.70
N ALA A 138 19.80 -6.51 -3.80
CA ALA A 138 20.24 -5.72 -2.65
C ALA A 138 19.06 -5.09 -1.88
N LEU A 139 17.88 -4.98 -2.50
CA LEU A 139 16.68 -4.36 -1.96
C LEU A 139 15.62 -5.36 -1.48
N ALA A 140 15.43 -6.45 -2.22
CA ALA A 140 14.38 -7.44 -1.98
C ALA A 140 14.86 -8.87 -2.27
N ILE A 141 14.32 -9.83 -1.53
CA ILE A 141 14.52 -11.26 -1.73
C ILE A 141 13.21 -11.86 -2.22
N ASP A 142 13.25 -12.57 -3.35
CA ASP A 142 12.10 -13.34 -3.84
C ASP A 142 12.01 -14.67 -3.09
N VAL A 143 11.15 -14.73 -2.07
CA VAL A 143 10.94 -15.92 -1.24
C VAL A 143 10.12 -17.02 -1.94
N THR A 144 9.75 -16.82 -3.21
CA THR A 144 9.01 -17.80 -4.02
C THR A 144 9.89 -18.55 -5.02
N ARG A 145 11.14 -18.12 -5.22
CA ARG A 145 12.11 -18.80 -6.09
C ARG A 145 12.81 -19.93 -5.33
N GLU A 146 12.97 -21.07 -6.01
CA GLU A 146 13.77 -22.22 -5.56
C GLU A 146 15.26 -22.02 -5.84
#